data_AF-A0A1B6NW72-F1
#
_entry.id   AF-A0A1B6NW72-F1
#
_cell.length_a   1.000
_cell.length_b   1.000
_cell.length_c   1.000
_cell.angle_alpha   90.00
_cell.angle_beta   90.00
_cell.angle_gamma   90.00
#
_symmetry.space_group_name_H-M   'P 1'
#
loop_
_entity.id
_entity.type
_entity.pdbx_description
1 polymer ?
#
loop_
_entity_poly.entity_id
_entity_poly.type
_entity_poly.pdbx_seq_one_letter_code
_entity_poly.pdbx_strand_id
1 'polypeptide(L)' 'MYGFLAIDADGQTVRELIYYQQKETPGLGGEVQNPAWQDKWDGKELYENGEVAIRV' A
#
# COMPACT_ATOMS: atom_id res chain seq x y z
N MET A 1 10.18 0.56 -7.77
CA MET A 1 10.03 0.62 -6.30
C MET A 1 9.77 -0.79 -5.79
N TYR A 2 10.29 -1.15 -4.64
CA TYR A 2 10.09 -2.45 -3.99
C TYR A 2 9.53 -2.26 -2.58
N GLY A 3 8.57 -3.09 -2.22
CA GLY A 3 7.86 -2.98 -0.95
C GLY A 3 7.23 -4.29 -0.50
N PHE A 4 6.76 -4.28 0.73
CA PHE A 4 5.97 -5.34 1.34
C PHE A 4 4.55 -4.84 1.58
N LEU A 5 3.59 -5.72 1.30
CA LEU A 5 2.19 -5.50 1.60
C LEU A 5 1.77 -6.54 2.64
N ALA A 6 1.47 -6.08 3.84
CA ALA A 6 0.96 -6.93 4.90
C ALA A 6 -0.55 -7.14 4.69
N ILE A 7 -0.95 -8.41 4.60
CA ILE A 7 -2.35 -8.82 4.45
C ILE A 7 -2.74 -9.59 5.70
N ASP A 8 -3.93 -9.31 6.22
CA ASP A 8 -4.47 -10.03 7.35
C ASP A 8 -4.75 -11.51 7.01
N ALA A 9 -5.04 -12.31 8.03
CA ALA A 9 -5.31 -13.74 7.90
C ALA A 9 -6.52 -14.07 7.01
N ASP A 10 -7.39 -13.09 6.74
CA ASP A 10 -8.51 -13.22 5.81
C ASP A 10 -8.09 -13.23 4.32
N GLY A 11 -6.82 -12.90 4.02
CA GLY A 11 -6.30 -12.84 2.65
C GLY A 11 -6.83 -11.67 1.83
N GLN A 12 -7.53 -10.71 2.44
CA GLN A 12 -8.23 -9.61 1.77
C GLN A 12 -7.89 -8.24 2.36
N THR A 13 -7.81 -8.13 3.69
CA THR A 13 -7.64 -6.85 4.39
C THR A 13 -6.17 -6.47 4.43
N VAL A 14 -5.83 -5.31 3.86
CA VAL A 14 -4.50 -4.71 3.97
C VAL A 14 -4.29 -4.18 5.38
N ARG A 15 -3.15 -4.48 5.98
CA ARG A 15 -2.71 -3.91 7.26
C ARG A 15 -1.68 -2.82 7.09
N GLU A 16 -0.77 -2.98 6.14
CA GLU A 16 0.30 -2.02 5.93
C GLU A 16 0.93 -2.16 4.54
N LEU A 17 1.37 -1.05 3.95
CA LEU A 17 2.26 -1.03 2.79
C LEU A 17 3.52 -0.23 3.10
N ILE A 18 4.68 -0.87 2.99
CA ILE A 18 5.99 -0.23 3.17
C ILE A 18 6.83 -0.39 1.91
N TYR A 19 7.38 0.72 1.41
CA TYR A 19 8.46 0.70 0.42
C TYR A 19 9.82 0.80 1.10
N TYR A 20 10.62 -0.27 0.99
CA TYR A 20 11.98 -0.31 1.54
C TYR A 20 13.04 0.11 0.53
N GLN A 21 12.71 0.13 -0.78
CA GLN A 21 13.63 0.58 -1.82
C GLN A 21 12.88 1.34 -2.93
N GLN A 22 13.27 2.60 -3.13
CA GLN A 22 12.76 3.46 -4.19
C GLN A 22 13.87 4.42 -4.69
N LYS A 23 13.68 5.00 -5.88
CA LYS A 23 14.58 6.00 -6.50
C LYS A 23 13.79 7.16 -7.13
N GLU A 24 12.62 7.44 -6.59
CA GLU A 24 11.76 8.53 -7.03
C GLU A 24 12.26 9.87 -6.50
N THR A 25 11.80 10.96 -7.12
CA THR A 25 12.14 12.32 -6.69
C THR A 25 11.52 12.63 -5.31
N PRO A 26 12.32 13.06 -4.31
CA PRO A 26 11.80 13.52 -3.02
C PRO A 26 10.77 14.64 -3.19
N GLY A 27 9.66 14.59 -2.44
CA GLY A 27 8.56 15.55 -2.55
C GLY A 27 7.62 15.35 -3.76
N LEU A 28 7.86 14.33 -4.59
CA LEU A 28 6.97 13.90 -5.67
C LEU A 28 6.63 12.41 -5.51
N GLY A 29 7.27 11.53 -6.29
CA GLY A 29 7.07 10.09 -6.16
C GLY A 29 7.65 9.51 -4.87
N GLY A 30 8.61 10.20 -4.23
CA GLY A 30 9.15 9.80 -2.93
C GLY A 30 8.14 9.85 -1.78
N GLU A 31 7.00 10.52 -1.98
CA GLU A 31 5.92 10.63 -0.98
C GLU A 31 5.26 9.29 -0.63
N VAL A 32 5.56 8.20 -1.35
CA VAL A 32 5.17 6.83 -0.94
C VAL A 32 5.76 6.39 0.41
N GLN A 33 6.75 7.12 0.93
CA GLN A 33 7.30 6.91 2.28
C GLN A 33 6.75 7.90 3.33
N ASN A 34 5.84 8.80 2.94
CA ASN A 34 5.18 9.72 3.86
C ASN A 34 4.19 8.95 4.75
N PRO A 35 4.23 9.09 6.09
CA PRO A 35 3.29 8.42 6.99
C PRO A 35 1.83 8.67 6.62
N ALA A 36 1.47 9.90 6.23
CA ALA A 36 0.09 10.23 5.82
C ALA A 36 -0.35 9.54 4.53
N TRP A 37 0.61 9.11 3.69
CA TRP A 37 0.32 8.28 2.53
C TRP A 37 0.18 6.81 2.92
N GLN A 38 1.03 6.30 3.81
CA GLN A 38 1.02 4.92 4.31
C GLN A 38 -0.27 4.63 5.09
N ASP A 39 -0.73 5.58 5.91
CA ASP A 39 -1.96 5.48 6.71
C ASP A 39 -3.23 5.26 5.86
N LYS A 40 -3.19 5.56 4.55
CA LYS A 40 -4.32 5.32 3.64
C LYS A 40 -4.58 3.84 3.38
N TRP A 41 -3.63 2.97 3.70
CA TRP A 41 -3.64 1.56 3.29
C TRP A 41 -4.32 0.62 4.28
N ASP A 42 -4.22 0.87 5.59
CA ASP A 42 -4.84 0.00 6.59
C ASP A 42 -6.37 -0.08 6.38
N GLY A 43 -6.89 -1.30 6.40
CA GLY A 43 -8.31 -1.59 6.20
C GLY A 43 -8.79 -1.64 4.75
N LYS A 44 -7.93 -1.40 3.74
CA LYS A 44 -8.35 -1.58 2.33
C LYS A 44 -8.58 -3.07 2.02
N GLU A 45 -9.62 -3.36 1.24
CA GLU A 45 -9.86 -4.70 0.70
C GLU A 45 -9.21 -4.86 -0.68
N LEU A 46 -8.44 -5.93 -0.86
CA LEU A 46 -7.70 -6.20 -2.10
C LEU A 46 -8.60 -6.48 -3.30
N TYR A 47 -9.72 -7.17 -3.07
CA TYR A 47 -10.55 -7.74 -4.11
C TYR A 47 -12.01 -7.36 -3.95
N GLU A 48 -12.70 -7.18 -5.08
CA GLU A 48 -14.14 -7.04 -5.17
C GLU A 48 -14.63 -7.99 -6.27
N ASN A 49 -15.57 -8.90 -5.96
CA ASN A 49 -16.06 -9.92 -6.89
C ASN A 49 -14.96 -10.79 -7.55
N GLY A 50 -13.86 -11.03 -6.84
CA GLY A 50 -12.71 -11.79 -7.34
C GLY A 50 -11.77 -11.00 -8.26
N GLU A 51 -12.04 -9.72 -8.51
CA GLU A 51 -11.17 -8.82 -9.26
C GLU A 51 -10.40 -7.90 -8.31
N VAL A 52 -9.21 -7.45 -8.72
CA VAL A 52 -8.40 -6.51 -7.92
C VAL A 52 -9.11 -5.15 -7.86
N ALA A 53 -9.34 -4.64 -6.65
CA ALA A 53 -10.17 -3.44 -6.41
C ALA A 53 -9.43 -2.24 -5.80
N ILE A 54 -8.12 -2.36 -5.55
CA ILE A 54 -7.35 -1.32 -4.86
C ILE A 54 -7.32 0.01 -5.61
N ARG A 55 -7.68 1.10 -4.89
CA ARG A 55 -7.56 2.50 -5.31
C ARG A 55 -7.11 3.38 -4.12
N VAL A 56 -6.28 4.40 -4.39
CA VAL A 56 -5.67 5.33 -3.43
C VAL A 56 -5.84 6.77 -3.91
#